data_AF-A0A7R8ZWY4-F1
#
_entry.id   AF-A0A7R8ZWY4-F1
#
_cell.length_a   1.000
_cell.length_b   1.000
_cell.length_c   1.000
_cell.angle_alpha   90.00
_cell.angle_beta   90.00
_cell.angle_gamma   90.00
#
_symmetry.space_group_name_H-M   'P 1'
#
loop_
_entity.id
_entity.type
_entity.pdbx_description
1 polymer ?
#
loop_
_entity_poly.entity_id
_entity_poly.type
_entity_poly.pdbx_seq_one_letter_code
_entity_poly.pdbx_strand_id
1 'polypeptide(L)'
;MIRAQHQPTGLRPFETVNCADLGDVGPNPADIPDSMERITQFYSRLRAAGIRPLTAGGDHLTSLPVLRALAKDGPLGMVHFDSHTDLFHSYFNGTMYTHGTPFRRAVEEGLLDPKRVIQIGIRGTMYDSEDRDFARAEGIRIVEIEEFFARGVADVMAEAREIVGALPTYIS
;
A
#
# COMPACT_ATOMS: atom_id res chain seq x y z
N MET A 1 26.88 4.58 -15.41
CA MET A 1 27.12 3.19 -14.93
C MET A 1 26.08 2.88 -13.87
N ILE A 2 25.35 1.77 -13.97
CA ILE A 2 24.32 1.38 -12.99
C ILE A 2 24.84 0.27 -12.07
N ARG A 3 24.42 0.26 -10.80
CA ARG A 3 24.68 -0.84 -9.86
C ARG A 3 23.62 -1.92 -10.08
N ALA A 4 23.91 -2.90 -10.94
CA ALA A 4 22.91 -3.85 -11.44
C ALA A 4 22.67 -5.10 -10.56
N GLN A 5 23.48 -5.32 -9.51
CA GLN A 5 23.43 -6.54 -8.71
C GLN A 5 23.17 -6.24 -7.24
N HIS A 6 22.20 -6.94 -6.65
CA HIS A 6 21.98 -6.94 -5.21
C HIS A 6 23.06 -7.80 -4.53
N GLN A 7 23.89 -7.21 -3.67
CA GLN A 7 25.08 -7.86 -3.13
C GLN A 7 24.77 -9.11 -2.26
N PRO A 8 23.78 -9.09 -1.35
CA PRO A 8 23.43 -10.28 -0.56
C PRO A 8 22.84 -11.46 -1.34
N THR A 9 21.95 -11.20 -2.30
CA THR A 9 21.24 -12.29 -3.02
C THR A 9 21.83 -12.61 -4.39
N GLY A 10 22.74 -11.77 -4.89
CA GLY A 10 23.29 -11.87 -6.24
C GLY A 10 22.30 -11.54 -7.36
N LEU A 11 21.04 -11.17 -7.05
CA LEU A 11 19.99 -10.92 -8.05
C LEU A 11 20.33 -9.72 -8.94
N ARG A 12 20.11 -9.89 -10.25
CA ARG A 12 20.30 -8.86 -11.28
C ARG A 12 18.97 -8.62 -12.00
N PRO A 13 18.11 -7.68 -11.52
CA PRO A 13 16.72 -7.58 -11.97
C PRO A 13 16.58 -7.34 -13.48
N PHE A 14 17.43 -6.48 -14.05
CA PHE A 14 17.42 -6.12 -15.46
C PHE A 14 17.82 -7.26 -16.42
N GLU A 15 18.37 -8.36 -15.90
CA GLU A 15 18.68 -9.57 -16.68
C GLU A 15 17.60 -10.64 -16.51
N THR A 16 16.84 -10.59 -15.41
CA THR A 16 15.77 -11.55 -15.11
C THR A 16 14.42 -11.16 -15.69
N VAL A 17 14.14 -9.87 -15.86
CA VAL A 17 12.86 -9.36 -16.37
C VAL A 17 13.08 -8.13 -17.24
N ASN A 18 12.13 -7.86 -18.14
CA ASN A 18 12.10 -6.60 -18.90
C ASN A 18 11.64 -5.47 -17.97
N CYS A 19 12.48 -4.44 -17.84
CA CYS A 19 12.16 -3.23 -17.09
C CYS A 19 12.10 -2.04 -18.05
N ALA A 20 11.16 -1.13 -17.79
CA ALA A 20 11.06 0.13 -18.50
C ALA A 20 10.68 1.24 -17.51
N ASP A 21 11.20 2.43 -17.75
CA ASP A 21 10.68 3.66 -17.16
C ASP A 21 9.47 4.09 -18.00
N LEU A 22 8.32 4.25 -17.35
CA LEU A 22 7.05 4.60 -18.01
C LEU A 22 6.67 6.07 -17.83
N GLY A 23 7.54 6.87 -17.22
CA GLY A 23 7.31 8.27 -16.89
C GLY A 23 6.24 8.46 -15.82
N ASP A 24 5.74 9.70 -15.74
CA ASP A 24 4.82 10.13 -14.69
C ASP A 24 3.36 10.21 -15.16
N VAL A 25 2.43 10.01 -14.24
CA VAL A 25 1.03 10.41 -14.41
C VAL A 25 0.91 11.87 -13.97
N GLY A 26 0.70 12.79 -14.91
CA GLY A 26 0.54 14.21 -14.59
C GLY A 26 -0.69 14.48 -13.71
N PRO A 27 -0.52 14.89 -12.43
CA PRO A 27 -1.64 15.14 -11.54
C PRO A 27 -2.36 16.43 -11.93
N ASN A 28 -3.61 16.56 -11.47
CA ASN A 28 -4.31 17.83 -11.44
C ASN A 28 -4.23 18.41 -10.02
N PRO A 29 -3.33 19.39 -9.76
CA PRO A 29 -3.11 19.92 -8.42
C PRO A 29 -4.32 20.69 -7.85
N ALA A 30 -5.31 20.99 -8.69
CA ALA A 30 -6.54 21.67 -8.28
C ALA A 30 -7.73 20.70 -8.09
N ASP A 31 -7.60 19.44 -8.51
CA ASP A 31 -8.71 18.47 -8.52
C ASP A 31 -8.18 17.07 -8.16
N ILE A 32 -8.38 16.69 -6.90
CA ILE A 32 -7.98 15.38 -6.35
C ILE A 32 -8.76 14.24 -7.06
N PRO A 33 -10.09 14.30 -7.24
CA PRO A 33 -10.82 13.34 -8.06
C PRO A 33 -10.25 13.12 -9.46
N ASP A 34 -9.95 14.19 -10.23
CA ASP A 34 -9.34 14.07 -11.56
C ASP A 34 -7.96 13.40 -11.49
N SER A 35 -7.13 13.76 -10.51
CA SER A 35 -5.84 13.11 -10.28
C SER A 35 -5.98 11.60 -10.02
N MET A 36 -6.91 11.21 -9.14
CA MET A 36 -7.16 9.80 -8.85
C MET A 36 -7.66 9.02 -10.08
N GLU A 37 -8.53 9.63 -10.89
CA GLU A 37 -9.03 8.99 -12.12
C GLU A 37 -7.90 8.78 -13.14
N ARG A 38 -7.05 9.79 -13.38
CA ARG A 38 -5.89 9.68 -14.27
C ARG A 38 -4.94 8.56 -13.84
N ILE A 39 -4.65 8.47 -12.54
CA ILE A 39 -3.82 7.40 -11.98
C ILE A 39 -4.51 6.05 -12.20
N THR A 40 -5.78 5.92 -11.84
CA THR A 40 -6.53 4.66 -12.01
C THR A 40 -6.51 4.19 -13.47
N GLN A 41 -6.71 5.10 -14.44
CA GLN A 41 -6.68 4.78 -15.87
C GLN A 41 -5.31 4.33 -16.35
N PHE A 42 -4.23 5.01 -15.91
CA PHE A 42 -2.86 4.64 -16.27
C PHE A 42 -2.54 3.22 -15.79
N TYR A 43 -2.78 2.94 -14.50
CA TYR A 43 -2.50 1.63 -13.91
C TYR A 43 -3.40 0.52 -14.47
N SER A 44 -4.63 0.85 -14.87
CA SER A 44 -5.53 -0.11 -15.53
C SER A 44 -4.97 -0.58 -16.87
N ARG A 45 -4.34 0.31 -17.64
CA ARG A 45 -3.64 -0.06 -18.90
C ARG A 45 -2.42 -0.93 -18.62
N LEU A 46 -1.64 -0.61 -17.58
CA LEU A 46 -0.48 -1.44 -17.19
C LEU A 46 -0.90 -2.85 -16.80
N ARG A 47 -1.93 -2.97 -15.96
CA ARG A 47 -2.51 -4.26 -15.57
C ARG A 47 -2.98 -5.04 -16.80
N ALA A 48 -3.74 -4.40 -17.70
CA ALA A 48 -4.24 -5.05 -18.92
C ALA A 48 -3.12 -5.56 -19.84
N ALA A 49 -1.96 -4.91 -19.81
CA ALA A 49 -0.75 -5.34 -20.52
C ALA A 49 0.08 -6.40 -19.77
N GLY A 50 -0.36 -6.84 -18.57
CA GLY A 50 0.40 -7.78 -17.73
C GLY A 50 1.65 -7.18 -17.09
N ILE A 51 1.74 -5.85 -17.02
CA ILE A 51 2.89 -5.14 -16.44
C ILE A 51 2.68 -4.99 -14.94
N ARG A 52 3.67 -5.42 -14.15
CA ARG A 52 3.69 -5.20 -12.69
C ARG A 52 4.31 -3.84 -12.39
N PRO A 53 3.56 -2.89 -11.80
CA PRO A 53 4.09 -1.56 -11.53
C PRO A 53 4.99 -1.56 -10.28
N LEU A 54 6.04 -0.76 -10.34
CA LEU A 54 6.79 -0.26 -9.18
C LEU A 54 6.65 1.25 -9.20
N THR A 55 5.98 1.80 -8.18
CA THR A 55 5.56 3.20 -8.17
C THR A 55 6.42 4.03 -7.24
N ALA A 56 6.89 5.17 -7.72
CA ALA A 56 7.33 6.28 -6.87
C ALA A 56 6.22 7.34 -6.91
N GLY A 57 5.53 7.52 -5.78
CA GLY A 57 4.35 8.38 -5.71
C GLY A 57 4.62 9.80 -5.24
N GLY A 58 3.52 10.53 -4.99
CA GLY A 58 3.48 11.69 -4.11
C GLY A 58 3.21 11.24 -2.66
N ASP A 59 2.19 11.81 -2.01
CA ASP A 59 1.74 11.29 -0.71
C ASP A 59 0.97 9.94 -0.84
N HIS A 60 0.65 9.35 0.31
CA HIS A 60 0.08 8.00 0.41
C HIS A 60 -1.31 7.84 -0.21
N LEU A 61 -2.05 8.93 -0.47
CA LEU A 61 -3.32 8.85 -1.17
C LEU A 61 -3.16 8.26 -2.58
N THR A 62 -1.97 8.37 -3.17
CA THR A 62 -1.60 7.76 -4.46
C THR A 62 -1.87 6.25 -4.50
N SER A 63 -1.79 5.55 -3.36
CA SER A 63 -2.03 4.10 -3.28
C SER A 63 -3.48 3.71 -3.59
N LEU A 64 -4.47 4.54 -3.24
CA LEU A 64 -5.88 4.24 -3.47
C LEU A 64 -6.24 4.05 -4.96
N PRO A 65 -5.97 5.01 -5.87
CA PRO A 65 -6.24 4.82 -7.29
C PRO A 65 -5.40 3.71 -7.94
N VAL A 66 -4.19 3.44 -7.43
CA VAL A 66 -3.40 2.27 -7.86
C VAL A 66 -4.14 0.97 -7.49
N LEU A 67 -4.60 0.83 -6.25
CA LEU A 67 -5.36 -0.34 -5.80
C LEU A 67 -6.67 -0.52 -6.59
N ARG A 68 -7.40 0.58 -6.89
CA ARG A 68 -8.61 0.54 -7.74
C ARG A 68 -8.37 -0.06 -9.12
N ALA A 69 -7.16 0.11 -9.65
CA ALA A 69 -6.73 -0.44 -10.93
C ALA A 69 -6.24 -1.89 -10.82
N LEU A 70 -5.57 -2.26 -9.73
CA LEU A 70 -4.94 -3.57 -9.56
C LEU A 70 -5.89 -4.65 -9.03
N ALA A 71 -6.82 -4.31 -8.14
CA ALA A 71 -7.73 -5.25 -7.47
C ALA A 71 -8.94 -5.69 -8.33
N LYS A 72 -8.83 -5.68 -9.66
CA LYS A 72 -9.95 -6.02 -10.57
C LYS A 72 -10.38 -7.49 -10.53
N ASP A 73 -9.47 -8.39 -10.13
CA ASP A 73 -9.76 -9.84 -10.02
C ASP A 73 -10.16 -10.25 -8.60
N GLY A 74 -10.26 -9.29 -7.68
CA GLY A 74 -10.54 -9.51 -6.27
C GLY A 74 -9.62 -8.72 -5.34
N PRO A 75 -9.93 -8.72 -4.03
CA PRO A 75 -9.16 -7.99 -3.03
C PRO A 75 -7.73 -8.54 -2.93
N LEU A 76 -6.78 -7.63 -2.71
CA LEU A 76 -5.38 -7.95 -2.51
C LEU A 76 -5.08 -8.12 -1.00
N GLY A 77 -4.04 -8.90 -0.68
CA GLY A 77 -3.36 -8.75 0.62
C GLY A 77 -2.45 -7.51 0.62
N MET A 78 -1.97 -7.09 1.79
CA MET A 78 -1.00 -6.00 1.87
C MET A 78 -0.01 -6.16 3.02
N VAL A 79 1.27 -5.89 2.74
CA VAL A 79 2.26 -5.56 3.76
C VAL A 79 2.50 -4.05 3.69
N HIS A 80 2.20 -3.35 4.78
CA HIS A 80 2.30 -1.90 4.88
C HIS A 80 3.37 -1.49 5.88
N PHE A 81 4.36 -0.72 5.47
CA PHE A 81 5.41 -0.19 6.34
C PHE A 81 5.22 1.31 6.53
N ASP A 82 4.77 1.72 7.71
CA ASP A 82 4.57 3.14 8.01
C ASP A 82 4.62 3.42 9.52
N SER A 83 4.77 4.70 9.87
CA SER A 83 4.45 5.24 11.20
C SER A 83 2.94 5.33 11.48
N HIS A 84 2.11 5.47 10.45
CA HIS A 84 0.68 5.76 10.56
C HIS A 84 -0.17 4.63 9.97
N THR A 85 -1.39 4.47 10.47
CA THR A 85 -2.29 3.42 9.98
C THR A 85 -2.91 3.79 8.64
N ASP A 86 -3.12 5.08 8.37
CA ASP A 86 -3.83 5.60 7.21
C ASP A 86 -5.25 5.01 7.06
N LEU A 87 -5.90 4.79 8.22
CA LEU A 87 -7.23 4.19 8.36
C LEU A 87 -8.30 5.16 8.90
N PHE A 88 -8.03 6.47 8.94
CA PHE A 88 -9.02 7.44 9.42
C PHE A 88 -10.25 7.52 8.50
N HIS A 89 -11.41 7.83 9.07
CA HIS A 89 -12.63 7.98 8.27
C HIS A 89 -12.60 9.20 7.34
N SER A 90 -12.31 10.38 7.89
CA SER A 90 -12.34 11.65 7.18
C SER A 90 -11.60 12.73 7.95
N TYR A 91 -11.26 13.82 7.27
CA TYR A 91 -10.67 15.03 7.85
C TYR A 91 -11.55 16.25 7.60
N PHE A 92 -11.38 17.32 8.39
CA PHE A 92 -11.96 18.66 8.13
C PHE A 92 -13.41 18.65 7.60
N ASN A 93 -14.36 18.19 8.43
CA ASN A 93 -15.79 18.14 8.09
C ASN A 93 -16.13 17.28 6.85
N GLY A 94 -15.56 16.07 6.75
CA GLY A 94 -15.97 15.08 5.76
C GLY A 94 -15.11 15.01 4.49
N THR A 95 -13.90 15.57 4.50
CA THR A 95 -12.92 15.35 3.45
C THR A 95 -12.46 13.88 3.48
N MET A 96 -12.94 13.10 2.51
CA MET A 96 -12.77 11.64 2.49
C MET A 96 -11.44 11.16 1.89
N TYR A 97 -10.74 12.03 1.16
CA TYR A 97 -9.53 11.67 0.41
C TYR A 97 -8.36 12.53 0.86
N THR A 98 -7.57 11.98 1.78
CA THR A 98 -6.30 12.54 2.24
C THR A 98 -5.27 11.41 2.31
N HIS A 99 -4.00 11.73 2.54
CA HIS A 99 -2.98 10.70 2.76
C HIS A 99 -3.26 9.79 3.97
N GLY A 100 -4.12 10.20 4.92
CA GLY A 100 -4.46 9.42 6.12
C GLY A 100 -5.73 8.57 5.99
N THR A 101 -6.37 8.55 4.82
CA THR A 101 -7.57 7.74 4.56
C THR A 101 -7.47 6.63 3.48
N PRO A 102 -6.35 6.43 2.73
CA PRO A 102 -6.39 5.59 1.53
C PRO A 102 -6.74 4.13 1.81
N PHE A 103 -6.25 3.55 2.91
CA PHE A 103 -6.45 2.12 3.15
C PHE A 103 -7.80 1.80 3.76
N ARG A 104 -8.42 2.75 4.48
CA ARG A 104 -9.81 2.60 4.85
C ARG A 104 -10.72 2.58 3.62
N ARG A 105 -10.49 3.51 2.68
CA ARG A 105 -11.22 3.51 1.39
C ARG A 105 -11.00 2.20 0.64
N ALA A 106 -9.76 1.71 0.62
CA ALA A 106 -9.44 0.45 -0.04
C ALA A 106 -10.13 -0.79 0.58
N VAL A 107 -10.30 -0.82 1.90
CA VAL A 107 -11.08 -1.87 2.59
C VAL A 107 -12.58 -1.72 2.29
N GLU A 108 -13.14 -0.52 2.45
CA GLU A 108 -14.56 -0.25 2.20
C GLU A 108 -14.96 -0.49 0.73
N GLU A 109 -14.05 -0.26 -0.22
CA GLU A 109 -14.25 -0.53 -1.66
C GLU A 109 -13.97 -1.99 -2.06
N GLY A 110 -13.58 -2.86 -1.11
CA GLY A 110 -13.28 -4.28 -1.39
C GLY A 110 -12.01 -4.50 -2.21
N LEU A 111 -11.08 -3.55 -2.19
CA LEU A 111 -9.79 -3.61 -2.90
C LEU A 111 -8.72 -4.35 -2.09
N LEU A 112 -8.86 -4.33 -0.76
CA LEU A 112 -8.01 -5.07 0.18
C LEU A 112 -8.85 -6.07 0.97
N ASP A 113 -8.29 -7.26 1.21
CA ASP A 113 -8.82 -8.20 2.19
C ASP A 113 -8.18 -7.87 3.54
N PRO A 114 -8.90 -7.25 4.50
CA PRO A 114 -8.32 -6.76 5.74
C PRO A 114 -7.65 -7.87 6.56
N LYS A 115 -8.11 -9.12 6.45
CA LYS A 115 -7.52 -10.28 7.15
C LYS A 115 -6.16 -10.71 6.57
N ARG A 116 -5.82 -10.19 5.39
CA ARG A 116 -4.54 -10.34 4.72
C ARG A 116 -3.75 -9.02 4.70
N VAL A 117 -4.07 -8.09 5.60
CA VAL A 117 -3.32 -6.84 5.78
C VAL A 117 -2.54 -6.89 7.08
N ILE A 118 -1.24 -6.60 6.99
CA ILE A 118 -0.37 -6.33 8.12
C ILE A 118 0.28 -4.95 7.97
N GLN A 119 0.23 -4.13 9.02
CA GLN A 119 0.88 -2.83 9.13
C GLN A 119 2.02 -2.91 10.14
N ILE A 120 3.19 -2.39 9.80
CA ILE A 120 4.42 -2.59 10.57
C ILE A 120 5.11 -1.25 10.81
N GLY A 121 5.32 -0.91 12.08
CA GLY A 121 6.07 0.29 12.49
C GLY A 121 5.21 1.43 13.04
N ILE A 122 3.91 1.17 13.29
CA ILE A 122 2.95 2.16 13.77
C ILE A 122 3.42 2.77 15.10
N ARG A 123 3.45 4.10 15.19
CA ARG A 123 3.98 4.86 16.33
C ARG A 123 3.52 6.32 16.34
N GLY A 124 3.79 7.00 17.45
CA GLY A 124 3.54 8.44 17.61
C GLY A 124 2.33 8.75 18.49
N THR A 125 2.06 10.04 18.69
CA THR A 125 0.90 10.50 19.46
C THR A 125 -0.38 10.40 18.62
N MET A 126 -1.49 10.06 19.26
CA MET A 126 -2.79 9.85 18.60
C MET A 126 -3.78 10.96 18.97
N TYR A 127 -4.73 11.23 18.06
CA TYR A 127 -5.89 12.08 18.37
C TYR A 127 -6.90 11.32 19.24
N ASP A 128 -7.22 10.09 18.82
CA ASP A 128 -8.12 9.14 19.46
C ASP A 128 -7.74 7.70 19.03
N SER A 129 -8.65 6.73 19.12
CA SER A 129 -8.43 5.32 18.75
C SER A 129 -9.17 4.86 17.49
N GLU A 130 -9.80 5.77 16.74
CA GLU A 130 -10.80 5.45 15.70
C GLU A 130 -10.25 4.54 14.59
N ASP A 131 -9.05 4.84 14.12
CA ASP A 131 -8.32 4.12 13.09
C ASP A 131 -7.92 2.71 13.53
N ARG A 132 -7.54 2.54 14.81
CA ARG A 132 -7.16 1.27 15.42
C ARG A 132 -8.38 0.40 15.75
N ASP A 133 -9.48 1.03 16.14
CA ASP A 133 -10.75 0.35 16.38
C ASP A 133 -11.30 -0.19 15.05
N PHE A 134 -11.20 0.59 13.97
CA PHE A 134 -11.49 0.12 12.61
C PHE A 134 -10.58 -1.07 12.23
N ALA A 135 -9.26 -0.95 12.41
CA ALA A 135 -8.32 -2.02 12.12
C ALA A 135 -8.69 -3.33 12.85
N ARG A 136 -9.00 -3.24 14.15
CA ARG A 136 -9.42 -4.38 14.96
C ARG A 136 -10.73 -4.99 14.50
N ALA A 137 -11.72 -4.16 14.15
CA ALA A 137 -13.03 -4.62 13.71
C ALA A 137 -12.95 -5.38 12.37
N GLU A 138 -12.13 -4.91 11.44
CA GLU A 138 -11.97 -5.51 10.12
C GLU A 138 -10.96 -6.69 10.11
N GLY A 139 -10.13 -6.80 11.14
CA GLY A 139 -9.13 -7.87 11.28
C GLY A 139 -7.78 -7.56 10.66
N ILE A 140 -7.43 -6.27 10.55
CA ILE A 140 -6.11 -5.79 10.13
C ILE A 140 -5.10 -6.00 11.27
N ARG A 141 -3.95 -6.59 10.96
CA ARG A 141 -2.88 -6.76 11.93
C ARG A 141 -2.00 -5.52 12.02
N ILE A 142 -1.95 -4.86 13.18
CA ILE A 142 -1.03 -3.75 13.45
C ILE A 142 0.11 -4.23 14.35
N VAL A 143 1.35 -4.16 13.86
CA VAL A 143 2.58 -4.33 14.62
C VAL A 143 3.14 -2.93 14.94
N GLU A 144 3.01 -2.52 16.20
CA GLU A 144 3.57 -1.27 16.70
C GLU A 144 5.10 -1.30 16.70
N ILE A 145 5.73 -0.13 16.75
CA ILE A 145 7.20 -0.05 16.69
C ILE A 145 7.86 -0.72 17.91
N GLU A 146 7.25 -0.64 19.09
CA GLU A 146 7.73 -1.28 20.31
C GLU A 146 7.70 -2.81 20.18
N GLU A 147 6.60 -3.34 19.62
CA GLU A 147 6.47 -4.77 19.32
C GLU A 147 7.50 -5.22 18.29
N PHE A 148 7.67 -4.44 17.21
CA PHE A 148 8.65 -4.72 16.17
C PHE A 148 10.08 -4.83 16.74
N PHE A 149 10.48 -3.92 17.63
CA PHE A 149 11.79 -3.98 18.26
C PHE A 149 11.93 -5.15 19.25
N ALA A 150 10.87 -5.50 19.97
CA ALA A 150 10.89 -6.62 20.90
C ALA A 150 11.04 -7.98 20.19
N ARG A 151 10.37 -8.15 19.03
CA ARG A 151 10.34 -9.40 18.26
C ARG A 151 11.47 -9.52 17.24
N GLY A 152 11.88 -8.39 16.67
CA GLY A 152 12.91 -8.30 15.64
C GLY A 152 12.42 -8.66 14.23
N VAL A 153 13.27 -8.36 13.24
CA VAL A 153 12.93 -8.44 11.82
C VAL A 153 12.49 -9.84 11.39
N ALA A 154 13.23 -10.88 11.79
CA ALA A 154 12.99 -12.24 11.31
C ALA A 154 11.62 -12.77 11.72
N ASP A 155 11.20 -12.52 12.96
CA ASP A 155 9.94 -12.98 13.52
C ASP A 155 8.74 -12.22 12.92
N VAL A 156 8.83 -10.88 12.84
CA VAL A 156 7.76 -10.06 12.23
C VAL A 156 7.60 -10.37 10.74
N MET A 157 8.69 -10.62 10.01
CA MET A 157 8.62 -11.01 8.61
C MET A 157 8.10 -12.45 8.41
N ALA A 158 8.16 -13.32 9.42
CA ALA A 158 7.52 -14.63 9.36
C ALA A 158 5.99 -14.47 9.47
N GLU A 159 5.50 -13.74 10.48
CA GLU A 159 4.07 -13.44 10.64
C GLU A 159 3.50 -12.70 9.42
N ALA A 160 4.23 -11.71 8.88
CA ALA A 160 3.79 -10.98 7.70
C ALA A 160 3.52 -11.92 6.50
N ARG A 161 4.39 -12.92 6.29
CA ARG A 161 4.22 -13.93 5.23
C ARG A 161 3.06 -14.88 5.51
N GLU A 162 2.85 -15.25 6.77
CA GLU A 162 1.72 -16.10 7.17
C GLU A 162 0.38 -15.40 6.90
N ILE A 163 0.27 -14.12 7.26
CA ILE A 163 -0.94 -13.31 7.07
C ILE A 163 -1.25 -13.10 5.59
N VAL A 164 -0.27 -12.67 4.78
CA VAL A 164 -0.51 -12.43 3.35
C VAL A 164 -0.56 -13.72 2.52
N GLY A 165 -0.05 -14.84 3.03
CA GLY A 165 -0.09 -16.14 2.37
C GLY A 165 0.45 -16.13 0.93
N ALA A 166 -0.20 -16.89 0.05
CA ALA A 166 0.24 -17.10 -1.34
C ALA A 166 -0.56 -16.35 -2.42
N LEU A 167 -1.68 -15.69 -2.06
CA LEU A 167 -2.48 -14.93 -3.03
C LEU A 167 -1.84 -13.56 -3.32
N PRO A 168 -2.28 -12.85 -4.38
CA PRO A 168 -1.73 -11.53 -4.73
C PRO A 168 -1.68 -10.57 -3.54
N THR A 169 -0.53 -9.91 -3.40
CA THR A 169 -0.20 -9.06 -2.26
C THR A 169 0.49 -7.78 -2.74
N TYR A 170 0.01 -6.64 -2.26
CA TYR A 170 0.60 -5.32 -2.48
C TYR A 170 1.59 -5.00 -1.36
N ILE A 171 2.66 -4.26 -1.69
CA ILE A 171 3.59 -3.74 -0.68
C ILE A 171 3.50 -2.23 -0.75
N SER A 172 3.17 -1.60 0.38
CA SER A 172 3.12 -0.15 0.53
C SER A 172 4.09 0.33 1.58
#